data_AF-A0A9Q9BQL3-F1
#
_entry.id   AF-A0A9Q9BQL3-F1
#
_cell.length_a   1.000
_cell.length_b   1.000
_cell.length_c   1.000
_cell.angle_alpha   90.00
_cell.angle_beta   90.00
_cell.angle_gamma   90.00
#
_symmetry.space_group_name_H-M   'P 1'
#
loop_
_entity.id
_entity.type
_entity.pdbx_description
1 polymer ?
#
loop_
_entity_poly.entity_id
_entity_poly.type
_entity_poly.pdbx_seq_one_letter_code
_entity_poly.pdbx_strand_id
1 'polypeptide(L)'
;MNSPIHITKEFKTLSEQVELLKERHLIINDSGYAERHLLEKNYFDLINGFETLLLTDPKSNNKTYSDVYFEDFIFFLNCNYKLATLTNLVHIES
;
A
#
# COMPACT_ATOMS: atom_id res chain seq x y z
N MET A 1 -36.24 -2.65 -18.31
CA MET A 1 -35.33 -3.43 -17.45
C MET A 1 -34.29 -2.44 -16.91
N ASN A 2 -34.23 -2.23 -15.60
CA ASN A 2 -33.22 -1.36 -15.00
C ASN A 2 -31.95 -2.19 -14.82
N SER A 3 -30.88 -1.83 -15.51
CA SER A 3 -29.56 -2.45 -15.32
C SER A 3 -29.10 -2.24 -13.87
N PRO A 4 -28.44 -3.22 -13.23
CA PRO A 4 -27.89 -3.04 -11.89
C PRO A 4 -26.88 -1.91 -11.93
N ILE A 5 -27.03 -0.94 -11.03
CA ILE A 5 -26.05 0.12 -10.82
C ILE A 5 -24.73 -0.56 -10.45
N HIS A 6 -23.77 -0.53 -11.36
CA HIS A 6 -22.42 -0.96 -11.07
C HIS A 6 -21.83 0.09 -10.13
N ILE A 7 -21.84 -0.17 -8.82
CA ILE A 7 -21.20 0.71 -7.84
C ILE A 7 -19.69 0.58 -8.09
N THR A 8 -19.15 1.44 -8.93
CA THR A 8 -17.70 1.60 -9.07
C THR A 8 -17.21 2.23 -7.78
N LYS A 9 -16.31 1.53 -7.07
CA LYS A 9 -15.68 2.07 -5.87
C LYS A 9 -15.09 3.44 -6.23
N GLU A 10 -15.57 4.49 -5.57
CA GLU A 10 -15.09 5.84 -5.84
C GLU A 10 -13.60 5.95 -5.53
N PHE A 11 -12.89 6.70 -6.37
CA PHE A 11 -11.49 7.00 -6.13
C PHE A 11 -11.39 7.96 -4.94
N LYS A 12 -10.69 7.52 -3.90
CA LYS A 12 -10.36 8.35 -2.76
C LYS A 12 -9.24 9.33 -3.12
N THR A 13 -9.39 10.58 -2.69
CA THR A 13 -8.31 11.57 -2.65
C THR A 13 -7.15 11.06 -1.77
N LEU A 14 -5.96 11.66 -1.91
CA LEU A 14 -4.80 11.27 -1.10
C LEU A 14 -5.07 11.39 0.40
N SER A 15 -5.70 12.49 0.82
CA SER A 15 -6.05 12.69 2.23
C SER A 15 -7.05 11.65 2.73
N GLU A 16 -8.07 11.29 1.95
CA GLU A 16 -8.99 10.20 2.31
C GLU A 16 -8.33 8.82 2.35
N GLN A 17 -7.30 8.60 1.54
CA GLN A 17 -6.50 7.38 1.61
C GLN A 17 -5.68 7.34 2.91
N VAL A 18 -5.05 8.45 3.29
CA VAL A 18 -4.30 8.56 4.55
C VAL A 18 -5.22 8.37 5.76
N GLU A 19 -6.39 9.00 5.77
CA GLU A 19 -7.35 8.84 6.87
C GLU A 19 -7.87 7.40 6.96
N LEU A 20 -8.16 6.74 5.83
CA LEU A 20 -8.50 5.32 5.81
C LEU A 20 -7.39 4.45 6.42
N LEU A 21 -6.13 4.77 6.18
CA LEU A 21 -5.00 4.02 6.75
C LEU A 21 -4.91 4.22 8.27
N LYS A 22 -5.12 5.45 8.76
CA LYS A 22 -5.19 5.74 10.20
C LYS A 22 -6.36 5.05 10.88
N GLU A 23 -7.53 5.01 10.24
CA GLU A 23 -8.71 4.27 10.71
C GLU A 23 -8.41 2.77 10.89
N ARG A 24 -7.50 2.23 10.06
CA ARG A 24 -7.01 0.84 10.14
C ARG A 24 -5.86 0.65 11.11
N HIS A 25 -5.57 1.67 11.94
CA HIS A 25 -4.49 1.68 12.93
C HIS A 25 -3.08 1.66 12.32
N LEU A 26 -2.91 2.04 11.06
CA LEU A 26 -1.58 2.31 10.53
C LEU A 26 -1.02 3.58 11.18
N ILE A 27 0.20 3.51 11.70
CA ILE A 27 0.84 4.66 12.33
C ILE A 27 1.44 5.54 11.21
N ILE A 28 0.95 6.77 11.11
CA ILE A 28 1.41 7.75 10.12
C ILE A 28 1.85 9.02 10.86
N ASN A 29 3.16 9.18 11.01
CA ASN A 29 3.74 10.32 11.75
C ASN A 29 3.74 11.61 10.92
N ASP A 30 3.92 11.50 9.59
CA ASP A 30 3.87 12.62 8.65
C ASP A 30 2.88 12.29 7.52
N SER A 31 1.69 12.91 7.59
CA SER A 31 0.65 12.72 6.58
C SER A 31 1.06 13.28 5.21
N GLY A 32 1.81 14.38 5.16
CA GLY A 32 2.28 14.95 3.90
C GLY A 32 3.33 14.05 3.22
N TYR A 33 4.17 13.38 4.00
CA TYR A 33 5.07 12.34 3.49
C TYR A 33 4.30 11.16 2.90
N ALA A 34 3.27 10.67 3.60
CA ALA A 34 2.43 9.59 3.11
C ALA A 34 1.71 9.97 1.81
N GLU A 35 1.12 11.15 1.73
CA GLU A 35 0.43 11.63 0.51
C GLU A 35 1.38 11.73 -0.69
N ARG A 36 2.61 12.23 -0.52
CA ARG A 36 3.60 12.29 -1.61
C ARG A 36 3.91 10.91 -2.16
N HIS A 37 4.13 9.92 -1.29
CA HIS A 37 4.40 8.55 -1.74
C HIS A 37 3.17 7.87 -2.37
N LEU A 38 1.98 8.11 -1.83
CA LEU A 38 0.74 7.63 -2.43
C LEU A 38 0.47 8.25 -3.81
N LEU A 39 0.88 9.51 -4.03
CA LEU A 39 0.83 10.14 -5.34
C LEU A 39 1.83 9.51 -6.33
N GLU A 40 3.08 9.33 -5.89
CA GLU A 40 4.17 8.81 -6.74
C GLU A 40 4.02 7.33 -7.08
N LYS A 41 3.58 6.52 -6.13
CA LYS A 41 3.55 5.06 -6.21
C LYS A 41 2.15 4.49 -6.34
N ASN A 42 1.11 5.29 -6.19
CA ASN A 42 -0.28 4.89 -6.10
C ASN A 42 -0.58 3.92 -4.93
N TYR A 43 -1.83 3.93 -4.46
CA TYR A 43 -2.27 3.11 -3.33
C TYR A 43 -2.17 1.61 -3.63
N PHE A 44 -2.37 1.20 -4.88
CA PHE A 44 -2.37 -0.21 -5.25
C PHE A 44 -0.96 -0.80 -5.13
N ASP A 45 0.04 -0.19 -5.74
CA ASP A 45 1.40 -0.75 -5.71
C ASP A 45 2.04 -0.60 -4.33
N LEU A 46 1.79 0.51 -3.62
CA LEU A 46 2.41 0.76 -2.31
C LEU A 46 1.69 0.07 -1.15
N ILE A 47 0.36 0.13 -1.08
CA ILE A 47 -0.38 -0.43 0.07
C ILE A 47 -0.88 -1.83 -0.26
N ASN A 48 -1.71 -1.99 -1.29
CA ASN A 48 -2.28 -3.31 -1.60
C ASN A 48 -1.20 -4.32 -2.00
N GLY A 49 -0.10 -3.87 -2.59
CA GLY A 49 1.03 -4.72 -2.98
C GLY A 49 1.72 -5.43 -1.81
N PHE A 50 1.69 -4.83 -0.61
CA PHE A 50 2.43 -5.34 0.55
C PHE A 50 1.58 -5.58 1.80
N GLU A 51 0.31 -5.14 1.83
CA GLU A 51 -0.54 -5.22 3.03
C GLU A 51 -0.64 -6.64 3.61
N THR A 52 -0.66 -7.69 2.79
CA THR A 52 -0.73 -9.09 3.25
C THR A 52 0.42 -9.47 4.17
N LEU A 53 1.59 -8.82 4.05
CA LEU A 53 2.76 -9.05 4.90
C LEU A 53 2.66 -8.34 6.26
N LEU A 54 1.85 -7.28 6.33
CA LEU A 54 1.83 -6.32 7.44
C LEU A 54 0.50 -6.31 8.21
N LEU A 55 -0.56 -6.87 7.64
CA LEU A 55 -1.86 -7.00 8.31
C LEU A 55 -1.75 -7.89 9.55
N THR A 56 -2.45 -7.50 10.61
CA THR A 56 -2.58 -8.30 11.84
C THR A 56 -3.16 -9.68 11.56
N ASP A 57 -4.17 -9.75 10.68
CA ASP A 57 -4.72 -11.00 10.14
C ASP A 57 -4.92 -10.85 8.62
N PRO A 58 -4.04 -11.42 7.79
CA PRO A 58 -4.13 -11.34 6.33
C PRO A 58 -5.37 -12.03 5.73
N LYS A 59 -6.06 -12.89 6.49
CA LYS A 59 -7.28 -13.58 6.04
C LYS A 59 -8.56 -12.85 6.47
N SER A 60 -8.44 -11.85 7.34
CA SER A 60 -9.58 -11.07 7.81
C SER A 60 -10.08 -10.10 6.74
N ASN A 61 -11.40 -9.98 6.63
CA ASN A 61 -12.03 -8.93 5.82
C ASN A 61 -11.87 -7.54 6.46
N ASN A 62 -11.65 -7.48 7.79
CA ASN A 62 -11.39 -6.23 8.50
C ASN A 62 -9.88 -6.00 8.58
N LYS A 63 -9.37 -5.22 7.63
CA LYS A 63 -7.96 -4.88 7.51
C LYS A 63 -7.53 -3.95 8.64
N THR A 64 -6.64 -4.42 9.50
CA THR A 64 -6.06 -3.64 10.60
C THR A 64 -4.57 -3.93 10.72
N TYR A 65 -3.85 -2.98 11.29
CA TYR A 65 -2.42 -3.07 11.55
C TYR A 65 -2.16 -2.98 13.06
N SER A 66 -1.09 -3.60 13.54
CA SER A 66 -0.64 -3.53 14.93
C SER A 66 0.84 -3.19 14.95
N ASP A 67 1.20 -2.03 15.52
CA ASP A 67 2.57 -1.53 15.59
C ASP A 67 3.28 -1.42 14.22
N VAL A 68 2.51 -1.17 13.15
CA VAL A 68 3.04 -0.95 11.80
C VAL A 68 3.01 0.54 11.48
N TYR A 69 4.11 1.00 10.89
CA TYR A 69 4.30 2.37 10.43
C TYR A 69 4.20 2.43 8.91
N PHE A 70 3.81 3.58 8.37
CA PHE A 70 3.80 3.79 6.91
C PHE A 70 5.19 3.53 6.28
N GLU A 71 6.25 3.85 7.00
CA GLU A 71 7.63 3.63 6.62
C GLU A 71 7.98 2.15 6.41
N ASP A 72 7.27 1.22 7.05
CA ASP A 72 7.46 -0.22 6.82
C ASP A 72 7.08 -0.60 5.37
N PHE A 73 6.01 -0.01 4.83
CA PHE A 73 5.64 -0.19 3.42
C PHE A 73 6.71 0.37 2.47
N ILE A 74 7.29 1.52 2.82
CA ILE A 74 8.38 2.12 2.04
C ILE A 74 9.63 1.23 2.07
N PHE A 75 9.94 0.64 3.23
CA PHE A 75 11.02 -0.33 3.37
C PHE A 75 10.81 -1.53 2.44
N PHE A 76 9.62 -2.16 2.47
CA PHE A 76 9.32 -3.31 1.60
C PHE A 76 9.38 -2.96 0.12
N LEU A 77 8.85 -1.80 -0.28
CA LEU A 77 8.93 -1.33 -1.66
C LEU A 77 10.40 -1.18 -2.12
N ASN A 78 11.24 -0.56 -1.30
CA ASN A 78 12.66 -0.37 -1.60
C ASN A 78 13.42 -1.71 -1.66
N CYS A 79 13.12 -2.64 -0.76
CA CYS A 79 13.65 -3.99 -0.81
C CYS A 79 13.25 -4.72 -2.09
N ASN A 80 11.99 -4.62 -2.51
CA ASN A 80 11.50 -5.23 -3.75
C ASN A 80 12.24 -4.69 -4.98
N TYR A 81 12.41 -3.36 -5.09
CA TYR A 81 13.17 -2.76 -6.18
C TYR A 81 14.63 -3.23 -6.19
N LYS A 82 15.29 -3.24 -5.02
CA LYS A 82 16.67 -3.71 -4.92
C LYS A 82 16.82 -5.17 -5.34
N LEU A 83 15.89 -6.03 -4.91
CA LEU A 83 15.88 -7.43 -5.30
C LEU A 83 15.70 -7.58 -6.82
N ALA A 84 14.75 -6.84 -7.41
CA ALA A 84 14.54 -6.86 -8.86
C ALA A 84 15.80 -6.42 -9.63
N THR A 85 16.50 -5.38 -9.18
CA THR A 85 17.77 -4.95 -9.77
C THR A 85 18.83 -6.05 -9.71
N LEU A 86 18.99 -6.70 -8.56
CA LEU A 86 19.98 -7.77 -8.39
C LEU A 86 19.66 -8.98 -9.27
N THR A 87 18.41 -9.39 -9.36
CA THR A 87 17.99 -10.52 -10.21
C THR A 87 18.29 -10.25 -11.69
N ASN A 88 18.06 -9.02 -12.15
CA ASN A 88 18.34 -8.63 -13.53
C ASN A 88 19.84 -8.66 -13.84
N LEU A 89 20.71 -8.29 -12.89
CA LEU A 89 22.16 -8.37 -13.08
C LEU A 89 22.64 -9.81 -13.25
N VAL A 90 22.14 -10.75 -12.43
CA VAL A 90 22.50 -12.17 -12.54
C VAL A 90 22.05 -12.76 -13.89
N HIS A 91 20.89 -12.34 -14.42
CA HIS A 91 20.40 -12.80 -15.72
C HIS A 91 21.18 -12.22 -16.92
N ILE A 92 21.84 -11.07 -16.76
CA ILE A 92 22.67 -10.46 -17.82
C ILE A 92 24.07 -11.09 -17.85
N GLU A 93 24.56 -11.58 -16.70
CA GLU A 93 25.87 -12.22 -16.57
C GLU A 93 25.87 -13.73 -16.87
N SER A 94 24.69 -14.33 -17.07
CA SER A 94 24.49 -15.76 -17.42
C SER A 94 24.31 -15.97 -18.92
#